data_AF-A0A7K0G8M7-F1
#
_entry.id   AF-A0A7K0G8M7-F1
#
_cell.length_a   1.000
_cell.length_b   1.000
_cell.length_c   1.000
_cell.angle_alpha   90.00
_cell.angle_beta   90.00
_cell.angle_gamma   90.00
#
_symmetry.space_group_name_H-M   'P 1'
#
loop_
_entity.id
_entity.type
_entity.pdbx_description
1 polymer ?
#
loop_
_entity_poly.entity_id
_entity_poly.type
_entity_poly.pdbx_seq_one_letter_code
_entity_poly.pdbx_strand_id
1 'polypeptide(L)'
;MARGGPSRQDEAPCRANRCGWRTEMSFGVILATHAQIGCALLEGAEMLAGKQERARALALTENKSVAQFEAEFNEAYDEFAAAYDHVVVLCDIYGGTPFNVTSRAKLSGKQLTAFTGVNLPIVIDLLFSGDLTPDEVRAHVAEQAATSVQEIKVELAAEDEDDLDL
;
A
#
# COMPACT_ATOMS: atom_id res chain seq x y z
N MET A 1 -29.69 10.82 -57.72
CA MET A 1 -28.87 9.94 -56.88
C MET A 1 -27.54 10.62 -56.60
N ALA A 2 -27.33 11.15 -55.39
CA ALA A 2 -26.04 11.35 -54.72
C ALA A 2 -26.31 12.08 -53.41
N ARG A 3 -25.89 11.47 -52.29
CA ARG A 3 -26.06 11.97 -50.92
C ARG A 3 -24.93 12.96 -50.62
N GLY A 4 -25.24 14.20 -50.29
CA GLY A 4 -24.30 15.14 -49.68
C GLY A 4 -24.25 14.89 -48.17
N GLY A 5 -23.16 14.29 -47.69
CA GLY A 5 -22.92 14.07 -46.26
C GLY A 5 -22.54 15.37 -45.54
N PRO A 6 -22.82 15.50 -44.24
CA PRO A 6 -22.42 16.68 -43.48
C PRO A 6 -20.89 16.71 -43.26
N SER A 7 -20.39 17.94 -43.27
CA SER A 7 -19.00 18.37 -43.18
C SER A 7 -18.29 17.92 -41.90
N ARG A 8 -17.06 17.42 -42.07
CA ARG A 8 -16.05 17.24 -41.01
C ARG A 8 -15.69 18.59 -40.39
N GLN A 9 -16.09 18.80 -39.14
CA GLN A 9 -15.39 19.58 -38.13
C GLN A 9 -16.11 19.34 -36.80
N ASP A 10 -15.34 19.17 -35.72
CA ASP A 10 -15.74 18.79 -34.35
C ASP A 10 -15.68 17.28 -34.01
N GLU A 11 -14.53 16.66 -34.25
CA GLU A 11 -14.11 15.48 -33.46
C GLU A 11 -13.27 15.95 -32.26
N ALA A 12 -13.93 16.20 -31.13
CA ALA A 12 -13.27 16.16 -29.84
C ALA A 12 -12.84 14.69 -29.58
N PRO A 13 -11.61 14.41 -29.08
CA PRO A 13 -11.20 13.05 -28.84
C PRO A 13 -12.13 12.42 -27.80
N CYS A 14 -12.86 11.41 -28.26
CA CYS A 14 -13.72 10.56 -27.45
C CYS A 14 -12.88 10.04 -26.27
N ARG A 15 -13.15 10.53 -25.06
CA ARG A 15 -12.63 9.93 -23.82
C ARG A 15 -13.19 8.51 -23.78
N ALA A 16 -12.36 7.55 -24.17
CA ALA A 16 -12.64 6.15 -24.00
C ALA A 16 -12.79 5.89 -22.50
N ASN A 17 -14.04 5.84 -22.04
CA ASN A 17 -14.44 5.22 -20.77
C ASN A 17 -15.96 5.07 -20.78
N ARG A 18 -16.44 4.05 -21.49
CA ARG A 18 -17.77 3.46 -21.32
C ARG A 18 -17.74 2.02 -21.84
N CYS A 19 -17.33 1.09 -20.98
CA CYS A 19 -17.79 -0.31 -20.90
C CYS A 19 -16.85 -1.12 -19.98
N GLY A 20 -17.40 -1.79 -18.96
CA GLY A 20 -16.72 -2.83 -18.17
C GLY A 20 -16.73 -2.55 -16.67
N TRP A 21 -17.28 -3.48 -15.89
CA TRP A 21 -17.24 -3.48 -14.43
C TRP A 21 -15.76 -3.53 -13.99
N ARG A 22 -15.22 -2.47 -13.38
CA ARG A 22 -13.88 -2.54 -12.77
C ARG A 22 -13.97 -3.42 -11.54
N THR A 23 -13.50 -4.66 -11.66
CA THR A 23 -13.29 -5.58 -10.54
C THR A 23 -12.04 -5.24 -9.73
N GLU A 24 -11.12 -4.43 -10.29
CA GLU A 24 -9.87 -4.02 -9.65
C GLU A 24 -9.90 -2.52 -9.32
N MET A 25 -9.47 -2.18 -8.10
CA MET A 25 -9.49 -0.82 -7.54
C MET A 25 -8.08 -0.39 -7.19
N SER A 26 -7.65 0.78 -7.68
CA SER A 26 -6.34 1.31 -7.35
C SER A 26 -6.31 1.78 -5.91
N PHE A 27 -5.15 1.66 -5.27
CA PHE A 27 -5.00 2.06 -3.87
C PHE A 27 -3.67 2.73 -3.57
N GLY A 28 -3.74 3.67 -2.63
CA GLY A 28 -2.58 4.29 -2.02
C GLY A 28 -2.30 3.68 -0.64
N VAL A 29 -1.03 3.66 -0.24
CA VAL A 29 -0.54 3.10 1.03
C VAL A 29 0.05 4.20 1.91
N ILE A 30 -0.47 4.38 3.11
CA ILE A 30 0.11 5.25 4.13
C ILE A 30 0.69 4.40 5.24
N LEU A 31 2.00 4.50 5.48
CA LEU A 31 2.63 3.94 6.68
C LEU A 31 2.60 5.01 7.76
N ALA A 32 1.92 4.76 8.87
CA ALA A 32 1.78 5.69 9.97
C ALA A 32 2.40 5.07 11.22
N THR A 33 3.60 5.51 11.62
CA THR A 33 4.39 4.84 12.67
C THR A 33 5.04 5.82 13.64
N HIS A 34 5.50 5.32 14.78
CA HIS A 34 6.44 6.05 15.63
C HIS A 34 7.83 6.10 14.99
N ALA A 35 8.58 7.15 15.33
CA ALA A 35 9.92 7.39 14.83
C ALA A 35 10.00 7.22 13.31
N GLN A 36 11.12 6.70 12.79
CA GLN A 36 11.35 6.50 11.36
C GLN A 36 11.01 5.09 10.88
N ILE A 37 10.23 4.30 11.65
CA ILE A 37 9.97 2.89 11.36
C ILE A 37 9.34 2.73 9.97
N GLY A 38 8.24 3.44 9.69
CA GLY A 38 7.55 3.40 8.41
C GLY A 38 8.41 3.90 7.25
N CYS A 39 9.27 4.90 7.49
CA CYS A 39 10.19 5.40 6.48
C CYS A 39 11.22 4.33 6.09
N ALA A 40 11.81 3.67 7.09
CA ALA A 40 12.79 2.60 6.87
C ALA A 40 12.15 1.35 6.23
N LEU A 41 10.91 1.00 6.61
CA LEU A 41 10.17 -0.08 5.98
C LEU A 41 9.87 0.24 4.50
N LEU A 42 9.44 1.46 4.20
CA LEU A 42 9.19 1.88 2.83
C LEU A 42 10.49 1.90 2.01
N GLU A 43 11.57 2.45 2.56
CA GLU A 43 12.89 2.44 1.92
C GLU A 43 13.36 1.00 1.63
N GLY A 44 13.28 0.11 2.61
CA GLY A 44 13.63 -1.30 2.44
C GLY A 44 12.78 -2.01 1.39
N ALA A 45 11.48 -1.67 1.30
CA ALA A 45 10.62 -2.21 0.26
C ALA A 45 10.95 -1.62 -1.13
N GLU A 46 11.27 -0.32 -1.21
CA GLU A 46 11.66 0.36 -2.45
C GLU A 46 13.00 -0.15 -3.00
N MET A 47 13.88 -0.71 -2.17
CA MET A 47 15.08 -1.42 -2.64
C MET A 47 14.75 -2.62 -3.53
N LEU A 48 13.55 -3.21 -3.37
CA LEU A 48 13.09 -4.37 -4.12
C LEU A 48 12.04 -4.00 -5.19
N ALA A 49 11.10 -3.12 -4.84
CA ALA A 49 9.99 -2.70 -5.70
C ALA A 49 10.35 -1.55 -6.65
N GLY A 50 11.49 -0.88 -6.43
CA GLY A 50 11.74 0.45 -6.97
C GLY A 50 10.90 1.53 -6.27
N LYS A 51 11.09 2.79 -6.67
CA LYS A 51 10.39 3.94 -6.07
C LYS A 51 8.88 3.82 -6.20
N GLN A 52 8.14 4.09 -5.13
CA GLN A 52 6.68 3.94 -5.09
C GLN A 52 5.96 5.28 -4.92
N GLU A 53 5.28 5.74 -5.97
CA GLU A 53 4.48 6.98 -5.90
C GLU A 53 3.17 6.81 -5.15
N ARG A 54 2.66 5.57 -5.08
CA ARG A 54 1.44 5.21 -4.35
C ARG A 54 1.65 4.96 -2.86
N ALA A 55 2.83 5.24 -2.32
CA ALA A 55 3.16 4.97 -0.93
C ALA A 55 3.78 6.19 -0.25
N ARG A 56 3.39 6.46 0.99
CA ARG A 56 3.98 7.51 1.82
C ARG A 56 4.12 7.04 3.26
N ALA A 57 5.28 7.33 3.86
CA ALA A 57 5.50 7.12 5.29
C ALA A 57 5.34 8.43 6.06
N LEU A 58 4.63 8.36 7.19
CA LEU A 58 4.40 9.43 8.15
C LEU A 58 5.01 9.02 9.49
N ALA A 59 5.97 9.82 9.95
CA ALA A 59 6.74 9.58 11.16
C ALA A 59 6.23 10.44 12.32
N LEU A 60 5.76 9.81 13.41
CA LEU A 60 5.54 10.47 14.69
C LEU A 60 6.86 10.50 15.47
N THR A 61 7.60 11.60 15.35
CA THR A 61 8.88 11.82 16.03
C THR A 61 8.67 12.47 17.41
N GLU A 62 9.68 12.43 18.28
CA GLU A 62 9.61 12.97 19.65
C GLU A 62 9.24 14.47 19.70
N ASN A 63 9.64 15.23 18.68
CA ASN A 63 9.37 16.67 18.58
C ASN A 63 8.03 16.99 17.90
N LYS A 64 7.27 15.99 17.45
CA LYS A 64 6.01 16.16 16.74
C LYS A 64 4.85 15.92 17.69
N SER A 65 4.00 16.94 17.84
CA SER A 65 2.77 16.80 18.62
C SER A 65 1.75 15.91 17.89
N VAL A 66 0.83 15.32 18.66
CA VAL A 66 -0.28 14.52 18.11
C VAL A 66 -1.11 15.30 17.10
N ALA A 67 -1.37 16.58 17.37
CA ALA A 67 -2.16 17.44 16.49
C ALA A 67 -1.45 17.69 15.14
N GLN A 68 -0.13 17.89 15.16
CA GLN A 68 0.66 18.03 13.92
C GLN A 68 0.65 16.73 13.12
N PHE A 69 0.87 15.59 13.78
CA PHE A 69 0.82 14.29 13.10
C PHE A 69 -0.58 13.99 12.52
N GLU A 70 -1.64 14.33 13.23
CA GLU A 70 -3.02 14.20 12.75
C GLU A 70 -3.31 15.12 11.55
N ALA A 71 -2.77 16.33 11.54
CA ALA A 71 -2.86 17.22 10.37
C ALA A 71 -2.14 16.61 9.15
N GLU A 72 -0.89 16.14 9.31
CA GLU A 72 -0.13 15.48 8.23
C GLU A 72 -0.82 14.21 7.72
N PHE A 73 -1.41 13.42 8.62
CA PHE A 73 -2.17 12.24 8.25
C PHE A 73 -3.38 12.59 7.39
N ASN A 74 -4.14 13.62 7.80
CA ASN A 74 -5.32 14.05 7.05
C ASN A 74 -4.94 14.59 5.67
N GLU A 75 -3.88 15.40 5.58
CA GLU A 75 -3.34 15.90 4.31
C GLU A 75 -2.93 14.76 3.37
N ALA A 76 -2.14 13.80 3.86
CA ALA A 76 -1.73 12.64 3.08
C ALA A 76 -2.92 11.77 2.63
N TYR A 77 -3.89 11.56 3.52
CA TYR A 77 -5.12 10.83 3.17
C TYR A 77 -5.91 11.57 2.08
N ASP A 78 -6.11 12.88 2.20
CA ASP A 78 -6.91 13.64 1.24
C ASP A 78 -6.25 13.66 -0.14
N GLU A 79 -4.91 13.77 -0.20
CA GLU A 79 -4.16 13.62 -1.45
C GLU A 79 -4.33 12.23 -2.07
N PHE A 80 -4.23 11.17 -1.26
CA PHE A 80 -4.31 9.79 -1.77
C PHE A 80 -5.74 9.42 -2.16
N ALA A 81 -6.74 9.87 -1.41
CA ALA A 81 -8.16 9.68 -1.73
C ALA A 81 -8.57 10.44 -3.00
N ALA A 82 -7.85 11.49 -3.39
CA ALA A 82 -8.06 12.18 -4.66
C ALA A 82 -7.40 11.46 -5.85
N ALA A 83 -6.34 10.67 -5.61
CA ALA A 83 -5.54 10.01 -6.64
C ALA A 83 -5.89 8.52 -6.87
N TYR A 84 -6.41 7.83 -5.85
CA TYR A 84 -6.68 6.39 -5.85
C TYR A 84 -8.12 6.08 -5.41
N ASP A 85 -8.65 4.91 -5.76
CA ASP A 85 -10.03 4.57 -5.40
C ASP A 85 -10.21 4.29 -3.90
N HIS A 86 -9.17 3.82 -3.21
CA HIS A 86 -9.17 3.66 -1.75
C HIS A 86 -7.79 3.82 -1.12
N VAL A 87 -7.76 3.97 0.20
CA VAL A 87 -6.52 4.16 0.97
C VAL A 87 -6.33 3.02 1.96
N VAL A 88 -5.13 2.45 1.95
CA VAL A 88 -4.66 1.45 2.90
C VAL A 88 -3.71 2.12 3.89
N VAL A 89 -3.93 1.90 5.19
CA VAL A 89 -3.09 2.46 6.25
C VAL A 89 -2.43 1.34 7.05
N LEU A 90 -1.12 1.42 7.20
CA LEU A 90 -0.31 0.45 7.93
C LEU A 90 0.28 1.12 9.17
N CYS A 91 -0.16 0.69 10.35
CA CYS A 91 0.37 1.16 11.63
C CYS A 91 1.40 0.18 12.21
N ASP A 92 2.33 0.71 12.98
CA ASP A 92 3.34 -0.07 13.70
C ASP A 92 2.73 -0.89 14.85
N ILE A 93 1.95 -0.27 15.72
CA ILE A 93 1.45 -0.91 16.95
C ILE A 93 0.01 -0.52 17.30
N TYR A 94 -0.73 -1.50 17.83
CA TYR A 94 -2.11 -1.31 18.27
C TYR A 94 -2.17 -0.34 19.46
N GLY A 95 -3.14 0.57 19.46
CA GLY A 95 -3.35 1.52 20.56
C GLY A 95 -2.35 2.68 20.63
N GLY A 96 -1.31 2.68 19.79
CA GLY A 96 -0.37 3.79 19.64
C GLY A 96 -1.01 5.03 19.02
N THR A 97 -0.31 6.17 19.07
CA THR A 97 -0.82 7.43 18.48
C THR A 97 -1.14 7.31 16.99
N PRO A 98 -0.30 6.70 16.13
CA PRO A 98 -0.64 6.51 14.72
C PRO A 98 -1.92 5.68 14.50
N PHE A 99 -2.08 4.60 15.29
CA PHE A 99 -3.31 3.79 15.30
C PHE A 99 -4.53 4.61 15.73
N ASN A 100 -4.41 5.42 16.78
CA ASN A 100 -5.52 6.23 17.31
C ASN A 100 -5.94 7.32 16.33
N VAL A 101 -4.99 8.00 15.68
CA VAL A 101 -5.25 8.99 14.62
C VAL A 101 -5.97 8.33 13.44
N THR A 102 -5.45 7.19 12.98
CA THR A 102 -6.07 6.40 11.89
C THR A 102 -7.49 5.97 12.25
N SER A 103 -7.71 5.53 13.50
CA SER A 103 -9.02 5.13 14.00
C SER A 103 -10.00 6.30 14.04
N ARG A 104 -9.57 7.47 14.51
CA ARG A 104 -10.40 8.70 14.50
C ARG A 104 -10.77 9.10 13.07
N ALA A 105 -9.81 9.09 12.15
CA ALA A 105 -10.05 9.34 10.73
C ALA A 105 -11.12 8.41 10.15
N LYS A 106 -11.03 7.10 10.44
CA LYS A 106 -12.04 6.13 10.02
C LYS A 106 -13.42 6.42 10.61
N LEU A 107 -13.48 6.72 11.91
CA LEU A 107 -14.72 7.08 12.61
C LEU A 107 -15.33 8.39 12.11
N SER A 108 -14.52 9.32 11.57
CA SER A 108 -15.00 10.55 10.93
C SER A 108 -15.48 10.36 9.49
N GLY A 109 -15.57 9.11 9.00
CA GLY A 109 -16.10 8.78 7.68
C GLY A 109 -15.06 8.70 6.56
N LYS A 110 -13.75 8.73 6.88
CA LYS A 110 -12.73 8.45 5.87
C LYS A 110 -12.78 6.98 5.47
N GLN A 111 -12.87 6.72 4.17
CA GLN A 111 -12.98 5.38 3.59
C GLN A 111 -11.59 4.78 3.45
N LEU A 112 -11.14 4.09 4.50
CA LEU A 112 -9.83 3.44 4.54
C LEU A 112 -9.89 2.03 5.12
N THR A 113 -8.97 1.19 4.64
CA THR A 113 -8.64 -0.11 5.23
C THR A 113 -7.37 0.06 6.05
N ALA A 114 -7.36 -0.36 7.32
CA ALA A 114 -6.22 -0.14 8.21
C ALA A 114 -5.80 -1.41 8.92
N PHE A 115 -4.50 -1.56 9.13
CA PHE A 115 -3.87 -2.68 9.83
C PHE A 115 -2.83 -2.17 10.83
N THR A 116 -2.43 -3.02 11.76
CA THR A 116 -1.39 -2.73 12.75
C THR A 116 -0.42 -3.91 12.85
N GLY A 117 0.74 -3.72 13.47
CA GLY A 117 1.79 -4.75 13.52
C GLY A 117 2.50 -4.93 12.18
N VAL A 118 2.61 -3.86 11.38
CA VAL A 118 3.21 -3.94 10.05
C VAL A 118 4.68 -4.35 10.13
N ASN A 119 5.09 -5.20 9.20
CA ASN A 119 6.47 -5.60 8.97
C ASN A 119 6.82 -5.50 7.48
N LEU A 120 8.10 -5.71 7.16
CA LEU A 120 8.61 -5.54 5.80
C LEU A 120 7.94 -6.47 4.76
N PRO A 121 7.73 -7.78 5.01
CA PRO A 121 7.02 -8.66 4.08
C PRO A 121 5.64 -8.15 3.66
N ILE A 122 4.82 -7.67 4.62
CA ILE A 122 3.49 -7.10 4.33
C ILE A 122 3.61 -5.88 3.41
N VAL A 123 4.57 -4.99 3.67
CA VAL A 123 4.78 -3.78 2.86
C VAL A 123 5.20 -4.16 1.43
N ILE A 124 6.15 -5.10 1.29
CA ILE A 124 6.62 -5.56 -0.03
C ILE A 124 5.46 -6.17 -0.84
N ASP A 125 4.70 -7.08 -0.23
CA ASP A 125 3.59 -7.77 -0.90
C ASP A 125 2.56 -6.79 -1.48
N LEU A 126 2.13 -5.80 -0.68
CA LEU A 126 1.20 -4.78 -1.14
C LEU A 126 1.79 -3.89 -2.24
N LEU A 127 3.10 -3.59 -2.20
CA LEU A 127 3.75 -2.76 -3.21
C LEU A 127 4.07 -3.51 -4.51
N PHE A 128 4.19 -4.84 -4.46
CA PHE A 128 4.34 -5.69 -5.63
C PHE A 128 2.99 -6.04 -6.28
N SER A 129 1.92 -6.00 -5.50
CA SER A 129 0.55 -6.26 -5.98
C SER A 129 0.08 -5.19 -6.95
N GLY A 130 -0.76 -5.57 -7.91
CA GLY A 130 -1.45 -4.61 -8.79
C GLY A 130 -2.54 -3.81 -8.07
N ASP A 131 -3.57 -3.41 -8.80
CA ASP A 131 -4.79 -2.87 -8.22
C ASP A 131 -5.54 -4.00 -7.48
N LEU A 132 -5.99 -3.74 -6.25
CA LEU A 132 -6.67 -4.71 -5.39
C LEU A 132 -7.88 -4.06 -4.75
N THR A 133 -8.97 -4.79 -4.62
CA THR A 133 -10.11 -4.39 -3.81
C THR A 133 -9.76 -4.37 -2.31
N PRO A 134 -10.53 -3.66 -1.47
CA PRO A 134 -10.33 -3.70 -0.02
C PRO A 134 -10.38 -5.10 0.60
N ASP A 135 -11.16 -6.03 0.04
CA ASP A 135 -11.24 -7.42 0.50
C ASP A 135 -10.00 -8.22 0.12
N GLU A 136 -9.47 -8.03 -1.08
CA GLU A 136 -8.21 -8.66 -1.51
C GLU A 136 -7.03 -8.13 -0.68
N VAL A 137 -6.97 -6.83 -0.40
CA VAL A 137 -5.96 -6.27 0.52
C VAL A 137 -6.03 -6.96 1.89
N ARG A 138 -7.23 -7.19 2.43
CA ARG A 138 -7.39 -7.94 3.69
C ARG A 138 -6.86 -9.38 3.59
N ALA A 139 -7.12 -10.05 2.48
CA ALA A 139 -6.64 -11.42 2.25
C ALA A 139 -5.11 -11.47 2.18
N HIS A 140 -4.50 -10.60 1.37
CA HIS A 140 -3.05 -10.46 1.25
C HIS A 140 -2.38 -10.19 2.61
N VAL A 141 -2.88 -9.21 3.37
CA VAL A 141 -2.32 -8.89 4.69
C VAL A 141 -2.48 -10.07 5.66
N ALA A 142 -3.61 -10.78 5.65
CA ALA A 142 -3.83 -11.92 6.52
C ALA A 142 -2.87 -13.09 6.20
N GLU A 143 -2.63 -13.37 4.92
CA GLU A 143 -1.69 -14.40 4.48
C GLU A 143 -0.25 -14.07 4.88
N GLN A 144 0.20 -12.84 4.60
CA GLN A 144 1.54 -12.39 4.97
C GLN A 144 1.72 -12.34 6.50
N ALA A 145 0.71 -11.92 7.26
CA ALA A 145 0.76 -11.93 8.72
C ALA A 145 0.91 -13.34 9.30
N ALA A 146 0.39 -14.37 8.64
CA ALA A 146 0.50 -15.76 9.09
C ALA A 146 1.88 -16.39 8.85
N THR A 147 2.66 -15.86 7.89
CA THR A 147 3.92 -16.48 7.44
C THR A 147 5.16 -15.62 7.62
N SER A 148 5.01 -14.31 7.87
CA SER A 148 6.13 -13.35 7.92
C SER A 148 7.01 -13.42 9.17
N VAL A 149 6.58 -14.12 10.22
CA VAL A 149 7.35 -14.28 11.47
C VAL A 149 7.57 -15.76 11.73
N GLN A 150 8.76 -16.25 11.38
CA GLN A 150 9.16 -17.65 11.51
C GLN A 150 10.53 -17.77 12.17
N GLU A 151 10.74 -18.88 12.86
CA GLU A 151 12.06 -19.27 13.33
C GLU A 151 12.95 -19.63 12.13
N ILE A 152 14.15 -19.06 12.07
CA ILE A 152 15.13 -19.41 11.04
C ILE A 152 15.70 -20.79 11.37
N LYS A 153 15.35 -21.80 10.55
CA LYS A 153 15.92 -23.15 10.62
C LYS A 153 16.87 -23.32 9.46
N VAL A 154 18.16 -23.55 9.77
CA VAL A 154 19.19 -23.84 8.78
C VAL A 154 19.58 -25.29 8.93
N GLU A 155 19.26 -26.11 7.93
CA GLU A 155 19.81 -27.45 7.80
C GLU A 155 21.03 -27.35 6.87
N LEU A 156 22.21 -27.65 7.40
CA LEU A 156 23.40 -27.83 6.56
C LEU A 156 23.18 -29.11 5.76
N ALA A 157 23.22 -29.00 4.43
CA ALA A 157 23.31 -30.19 3.59
C ALA A 157 24.56 -30.96 4.04
N ALA A 158 24.40 -32.23 4.38
CA ALA A 158 25.55 -33.11 4.55
C ALA A 158 26.30 -33.09 3.21
N GLU A 159 27.57 -32.70 3.24
CA GLU A 159 28.45 -32.86 2.09
C GLU A 159 28.51 -34.36 1.80
N ASP A 160 28.01 -34.79 0.64
CA ASP A 160 28.18 -36.16 0.16
C ASP A 160 29.69 -36.39 -0.02
N GLU A 161 30.31 -37.05 0.96
CA GLU A 161 31.74 -37.42 0.97
C GLU A 161 32.05 -38.61 0.04
N ASP A 162 31.30 -38.78 -1.06
CA ASP A 162 31.34 -39.97 -1.93
C ASP A 162 31.74 -39.65 -3.39
N ASP A 163 32.72 -38.75 -3.62
CA ASP A 163 33.28 -38.51 -4.96
C ASP A 163 34.82 -38.28 -4.96
N LEU A 164 35.56 -39.02 -4.12
CA LEU A 164 37.02 -39.17 -4.25
C LEU A 164 37.44 -40.65 -4.32
N ASP A 165 36.84 -41.39 -5.24
CA ASP A 165 37.50 -42.55 -5.87
C ASP A 165 37.74 -42.19 -7.35
N LEU A 166 38.96 -41.73 -7.66
CA LEU A 166 39.72 -42.01 -8.90
C LEU A 166 41.11 -41.34 -8.88
#